data_AF-A0A484L6M2-F1
#
_entry.id   AF-A0A484L6M2-F1
#
_cell.length_a   1.000
_cell.length_b   1.000
_cell.length_c   1.000
_cell.angle_alpha   90.00
_cell.angle_beta   90.00
_cell.angle_gamma   90.00
#
_symmetry.space_group_name_H-M   'P 1'
#
loop_
_entity.id
_entity.type
_entity.pdbx_description
1 polymer ?
#
loop_
_entity_poly.entity_id
_entity_poly.type
_entity_poly.pdbx_seq_one_letter_code
_entity_poly.pdbx_strand_id
1 'polypeptide(L)'
;MNTKRLENTTRQVISDTLLAHSKQNPNGSYSAQYGHINKLAAQFNVSRKTVSKIWAIAKKQIEQGVAIDVRSRMIGKKGRKRTVMDAQAIADTPLTKRTNVRSLAAAIGKPKSTVHEWIKKETLNKVWLTYQQVLTKVMEHEGNNNYRLPHMGKDRLAREVNLPKSLSIDLDLIQKTARLVGQQNGGRNEGMVEFNTEEGDDHQSSELN
;
A
#
# COMPACT_ATOMS: atom_id res chain seq x y z
N MET A 1 -20.63 -0.12 -27.10
CA MET A 1 -21.29 -0.32 -25.79
C MET A 1 -20.37 0.20 -24.69
N ASN A 2 -20.90 0.93 -23.71
CA ASN A 2 -20.09 1.48 -22.63
C ASN A 2 -19.46 0.35 -21.79
N THR A 3 -18.14 0.20 -21.91
CA THR A 3 -17.31 -0.74 -21.13
C THR A 3 -16.77 -0.11 -19.84
N LYS A 4 -17.01 1.20 -19.63
CA LYS A 4 -16.56 1.95 -18.46
C LYS A 4 -17.53 1.75 -17.28
N ARG A 5 -17.04 2.12 -16.10
CA ARG A 5 -17.78 2.02 -14.83
C ARG A 5 -19.04 2.88 -14.90
N LEU A 6 -20.19 2.24 -14.73
CA LEU A 6 -21.48 2.93 -14.63
C LEU A 6 -21.56 3.68 -13.30
N GLU A 7 -21.91 4.96 -13.35
CA GLU A 7 -22.08 5.82 -12.18
C GLU A 7 -23.21 5.31 -11.26
N ASN A 8 -23.10 5.62 -9.97
CA ASN A 8 -24.08 5.15 -8.99
C ASN A 8 -25.47 5.76 -9.22
N THR A 9 -25.52 7.03 -9.61
CA THR A 9 -26.75 7.76 -9.96
C THR A 9 -27.50 7.03 -11.07
N THR A 10 -26.80 6.68 -12.16
CA THR A 10 -27.38 5.92 -13.27
C THR A 10 -27.80 4.51 -12.85
N ARG A 11 -27.03 3.84 -11.97
CA ARG A 11 -27.40 2.53 -11.42
C ARG A 11 -28.71 2.59 -10.64
N GLN A 12 -28.90 3.64 -9.83
CA GLN A 12 -30.12 3.86 -9.07
C GLN A 12 -31.31 4.11 -9.99
N VAL A 13 -31.17 5.01 -10.98
CA VAL A 13 -32.22 5.28 -11.98
C VAL A 13 -32.64 4.00 -12.71
N ILE A 14 -31.68 3.15 -13.11
CA ILE A 14 -32.00 1.86 -13.74
C ILE A 14 -32.77 0.94 -12.78
N SER A 15 -32.38 0.91 -11.50
CA SER A 15 -33.08 0.10 -10.49
C SER A 15 -34.52 0.58 -10.28
N ASP A 16 -34.71 1.89 -10.10
CA ASP A 16 -36.01 2.50 -9.81
C ASP A 16 -36.97 2.38 -11.00
N THR A 17 -36.46 2.61 -12.22
CA THR A 17 -37.26 2.44 -13.46
C THR A 17 -37.69 0.99 -13.68
N LEU A 18 -36.83 0.02 -13.37
CA LEU A 18 -37.18 -1.40 -13.41
C LEU A 18 -38.19 -1.78 -12.35
N LEU A 19 -38.07 -1.22 -11.14
CA LEU A 19 -39.01 -1.45 -10.05
C LEU A 19 -40.41 -0.92 -10.41
N ALA A 20 -40.49 0.30 -10.96
CA ALA A 20 -41.74 0.91 -11.41
C ALA A 20 -42.48 0.10 -12.48
N HIS A 21 -41.75 -0.59 -13.37
CA HIS A 21 -42.30 -1.43 -14.43
C HIS A 21 -42.24 -2.93 -14.10
N SER A 22 -42.06 -3.29 -12.83
CA SER A 22 -42.02 -4.68 -12.38
C SER A 22 -43.40 -5.19 -11.98
N LYS A 23 -43.62 -6.49 -12.14
CA LYS A 23 -44.81 -7.19 -11.66
C LYS A 23 -44.45 -7.99 -10.41
N GLN A 24 -45.25 -7.85 -9.36
CA GLN A 24 -45.16 -8.71 -8.19
C GLN A 24 -45.80 -10.07 -8.51
N ASN A 25 -45.05 -11.13 -8.31
CA ASN A 25 -45.53 -12.49 -8.46
C ASN A 25 -46.26 -12.93 -7.18
N PRO A 26 -47.11 -13.97 -7.24
CA PRO A 26 -47.85 -14.47 -6.07
C PRO A 26 -46.96 -14.89 -4.88
N ASN A 27 -45.70 -15.24 -5.15
CA ASN A 27 -44.70 -15.60 -4.15
C ASN A 27 -43.97 -14.40 -3.51
N GLY A 28 -44.45 -13.17 -3.74
CA GLY A 28 -43.84 -11.94 -3.25
C GLY A 28 -42.57 -11.50 -4.01
N SER A 29 -42.12 -12.26 -5.01
CA SER A 29 -40.94 -11.89 -5.81
C SER A 29 -41.31 -10.92 -6.95
N TYR A 30 -40.37 -10.07 -7.35
CA TYR A 30 -40.56 -9.12 -8.45
C TYR A 30 -39.96 -9.65 -9.76
N SER A 31 -40.70 -9.49 -10.85
CA SER A 31 -40.28 -9.80 -12.22
C SER A 31 -40.32 -8.54 -13.07
N ALA A 32 -39.19 -8.19 -13.71
CA ALA A 32 -39.16 -7.09 -14.68
C ALA A 32 -40.04 -7.43 -15.89
N GLN A 33 -40.72 -6.43 -16.46
CA GLN A 33 -41.49 -6.61 -17.68
C GLN A 33 -40.61 -7.11 -18.84
N TYR A 34 -41.18 -7.95 -19.70
CA TYR A 34 -40.49 -8.48 -20.88
C TYR A 34 -39.95 -7.33 -21.75
N GLY A 35 -38.72 -7.48 -22.25
CA GLY A 35 -38.06 -6.51 -23.11
C GLY A 35 -37.55 -5.22 -22.43
N HIS A 36 -38.03 -4.87 -21.23
CA HIS A 36 -37.64 -3.61 -20.56
C HIS A 36 -36.13 -3.55 -20.24
N ILE A 37 -35.53 -4.67 -19.85
CA ILE A 37 -34.08 -4.75 -19.63
C ILE A 37 -33.31 -4.40 -20.92
N ASN A 38 -33.78 -4.85 -22.08
CA ASN A 38 -33.15 -4.54 -23.37
C ASN A 38 -33.36 -3.07 -23.75
N LYS A 39 -34.55 -2.53 -23.49
CA LYS A 39 -34.88 -1.12 -23.73
C LYS A 39 -33.97 -0.19 -22.91
N LEU A 40 -33.81 -0.45 -21.61
CA LEU A 40 -32.92 0.33 -20.74
C LEU A 40 -31.44 0.15 -21.12
N ALA A 41 -31.04 -1.06 -21.49
CA ALA A 41 -29.69 -1.31 -21.99
C ALA A 41 -29.36 -0.45 -23.22
N ALA A 42 -30.31 -0.33 -24.16
CA ALA A 42 -30.16 0.55 -25.33
C ALA A 42 -30.14 2.03 -24.93
N GLN A 43 -31.07 2.47 -24.08
CA GLN A 43 -31.17 3.87 -23.63
C GLN A 43 -29.91 4.37 -22.93
N PHE A 44 -29.33 3.57 -22.03
CA PHE A 44 -28.14 3.96 -21.28
C PHE A 44 -26.82 3.53 -21.97
N ASN A 45 -26.88 2.94 -23.17
CA ASN A 45 -25.73 2.37 -23.89
C ASN A 45 -24.89 1.39 -23.03
N VAL A 46 -25.56 0.58 -22.20
CA VAL A 46 -24.93 -0.39 -21.29
C VAL A 46 -25.26 -1.80 -21.76
N SER A 47 -24.37 -2.77 -21.52
CA SER A 47 -24.68 -4.17 -21.81
C SER A 47 -25.93 -4.66 -21.04
N ARG A 48 -26.78 -5.45 -21.71
CA ARG A 48 -27.94 -6.14 -21.10
C ARG A 48 -27.54 -6.90 -19.82
N LYS A 49 -26.35 -7.51 -19.80
CA LYS A 49 -25.80 -8.24 -18.65
C LYS A 49 -25.62 -7.34 -17.43
N THR A 50 -25.23 -6.08 -17.61
CA THR A 50 -25.07 -5.13 -16.49
C THR A 50 -26.42 -4.74 -15.90
N VAL A 51 -27.41 -4.41 -16.74
CA VAL A 51 -28.77 -4.06 -16.30
C VAL A 51 -29.41 -5.24 -15.56
N SER A 52 -29.25 -6.46 -16.08
CA SER A 52 -29.70 -7.69 -15.43
C SER A 52 -29.02 -7.92 -14.07
N LYS A 53 -27.71 -7.69 -13.95
CA LYS A 53 -26.99 -7.77 -12.66
C LYS A 53 -27.48 -6.74 -11.65
N ILE A 54 -27.76 -5.51 -12.07
CA ILE A 54 -28.31 -4.46 -11.20
C ILE A 54 -29.68 -4.91 -10.67
N TRP A 55 -30.55 -5.40 -11.56
CA TRP A 55 -31.86 -5.91 -11.20
C TRP A 55 -31.80 -7.09 -10.22
N ALA A 56 -30.89 -8.05 -10.44
CA ALA A 56 -30.74 -9.19 -9.55
C ALA A 56 -30.31 -8.78 -8.13
N ILE A 57 -29.50 -7.71 -8.00
CA ILE A 57 -29.11 -7.15 -6.70
C ILE A 57 -30.32 -6.49 -6.02
N ALA A 58 -31.03 -5.62 -6.75
CA ALA A 58 -32.20 -4.92 -6.24
C ALA A 58 -33.30 -5.90 -5.82
N LYS A 59 -33.60 -6.89 -6.66
CA LYS A 59 -34.57 -7.96 -6.36
C LYS A 59 -34.24 -8.70 -5.06
N LYS A 60 -32.96 -9.04 -4.86
CA LYS A 60 -32.50 -9.71 -3.64
C LYS A 60 -32.65 -8.82 -2.40
N GLN A 61 -32.39 -7.52 -2.53
CA GLN A 61 -32.54 -6.57 -1.43
C GLN A 61 -34.01 -6.38 -1.04
N ILE A 62 -34.91 -6.30 -2.03
CA ILE A 62 -36.35 -6.19 -1.80
C ILE A 62 -36.90 -7.43 -1.09
N GLU A 63 -36.51 -8.63 -1.54
CA GLU A 63 -36.90 -9.89 -0.89
C GLU A 63 -36.43 -9.97 0.58
N GLN A 64 -35.29 -9.36 0.88
CA GLN A 64 -34.74 -9.27 2.24
C GLN A 64 -35.33 -8.12 3.07
N GLY A 65 -36.17 -7.26 2.48
CA GLY A 65 -36.71 -6.06 3.14
C GLY A 65 -35.65 -4.98 3.46
N VAL A 66 -34.50 -5.02 2.78
CA VAL A 66 -33.39 -4.08 2.99
C VAL A 66 -33.48 -2.94 1.98
N ALA A 67 -33.06 -1.74 2.38
CA ALA A 67 -32.95 -0.60 1.46
C ALA A 67 -32.13 -0.97 0.20
N ILE A 68 -32.61 -0.54 -0.97
CA ILE A 68 -32.01 -0.87 -2.26
C ILE A 68 -30.69 -0.10 -2.42
N ASP A 69 -29.56 -0.80 -2.30
CA ASP A 69 -28.23 -0.28 -2.62
C ASP A 69 -27.64 -1.01 -3.83
N VAL A 70 -27.67 -0.32 -4.97
CA VAL A 70 -27.10 -0.80 -6.24
C VAL A 70 -25.78 -0.12 -6.57
N ARG A 71 -24.95 0.24 -5.58
CA ARG A 71 -23.59 0.76 -5.81
C ARG A 71 -22.65 -0.27 -6.44
N SER A 72 -21.62 0.20 -7.13
CA SER A 72 -20.55 -0.67 -7.63
C SER A 72 -19.72 -1.20 -6.46
N ARG A 73 -19.70 -2.54 -6.30
CA ARG A 73 -18.92 -3.21 -5.24
C ARG A 73 -17.40 -3.13 -5.45
N MET A 74 -16.93 -2.52 -6.54
CA MET A 74 -15.51 -2.34 -6.84
C MET A 74 -14.95 -1.06 -6.22
N ILE A 75 -15.80 -0.09 -5.90
CA ILE A 75 -15.39 1.14 -5.20
C ILE A 75 -14.91 0.74 -3.81
N GLY A 76 -13.69 1.15 -3.44
CA GLY A 76 -13.07 0.80 -2.15
C GLY A 76 -12.40 -0.58 -2.07
N LYS A 77 -12.66 -1.50 -3.01
CA LYS A 77 -11.94 -2.78 -3.09
C LYS A 77 -10.61 -2.61 -3.82
N LYS A 78 -9.59 -2.21 -3.06
CA LYS A 78 -8.22 -2.06 -3.56
C LYS A 78 -7.34 -3.18 -3.03
N GLY A 79 -6.83 -4.02 -3.93
CA GLY A 79 -5.78 -4.99 -3.68
C GLY A 79 -6.05 -6.01 -2.56
N ARG A 80 -5.11 -6.94 -2.39
CA ARG A 80 -5.08 -7.81 -1.21
C ARG A 80 -4.58 -7.00 -0.02
N LYS A 81 -5.37 -6.92 1.05
CA LYS A 81 -4.92 -6.29 2.31
C LYS A 81 -3.75 -7.10 2.87
N ARG A 82 -2.67 -6.42 3.24
CA ARG A 82 -1.48 -7.04 3.80
C ARG A 82 -1.76 -7.45 5.24
N THR A 83 -1.25 -8.62 5.64
CA THR A 83 -1.37 -9.09 7.03
C THR A 83 -0.48 -8.26 7.95
N VAL A 84 -1.05 -7.79 9.06
CA VAL A 84 -0.31 -7.08 10.11
C VAL A 84 0.72 -8.05 10.73
N MET A 85 1.90 -7.56 11.09
CA MET A 85 2.86 -8.38 11.83
C MET A 85 2.32 -8.66 13.22
N ASP A 86 2.33 -9.92 13.61
CA ASP A 86 2.07 -10.32 14.99
C ASP A 86 3.40 -10.44 15.73
N ALA A 87 3.85 -9.32 16.31
CA ALA A 87 5.11 -9.27 17.05
C ALA A 87 5.06 -10.13 18.33
N GLN A 88 3.88 -10.25 18.95
CA GLN A 88 3.70 -11.03 20.17
C GLN A 88 3.83 -12.53 19.87
N ALA A 89 3.21 -13.02 18.79
CA ALA A 89 3.34 -14.43 18.41
C ALA A 89 4.79 -14.83 18.07
N ILE A 90 5.58 -13.91 17.51
CA ILE A 90 7.02 -14.13 17.33
C ILE A 90 7.71 -14.16 18.70
N ALA A 91 7.39 -13.23 19.60
CA ALA A 91 7.96 -13.12 20.95
C ALA A 91 7.60 -14.27 21.90
N ASP A 92 6.48 -14.97 21.69
CA ASP A 92 6.06 -16.11 22.51
C ASP A 92 6.68 -17.43 22.02
N THR A 93 7.11 -17.51 20.77
CA THR A 93 7.70 -18.73 20.19
C THR A 93 9.07 -19.03 20.83
N PRO A 94 9.39 -20.25 21.31
CA PRO A 94 10.71 -20.55 21.86
C PRO A 94 11.87 -20.24 20.89
N LEU A 95 13.02 -19.75 21.40
CA LEU A 95 14.17 -19.32 20.59
C LEU A 95 14.66 -20.40 19.61
N THR A 96 14.64 -21.67 20.03
CA THR A 96 15.04 -22.82 19.21
C THR A 96 14.25 -22.93 17.90
N LYS A 97 12.99 -22.48 17.90
CA LYS A 97 12.08 -22.52 16.74
C LYS A 97 12.09 -21.24 15.90
N ARG A 98 12.83 -20.19 16.31
CA ARG A 98 12.98 -18.93 15.55
C ARG A 98 14.16 -18.92 14.59
N THR A 99 14.97 -19.97 14.58
CA THR A 99 16.22 -20.06 13.78
C THR A 99 15.97 -20.05 12.28
N ASN A 100 14.91 -20.75 11.83
CA ASN A 100 14.58 -20.84 10.42
C ASN A 100 13.12 -20.45 10.16
N VAL A 101 12.87 -19.79 9.04
CA VAL A 101 11.54 -19.23 8.69
C VAL A 101 10.47 -20.33 8.59
N ARG A 102 10.85 -21.55 8.20
CA ARG A 102 9.90 -22.67 8.05
C ARG A 102 9.42 -23.18 9.41
N SER A 103 10.32 -23.37 10.36
CA SER A 103 10.05 -23.76 11.75
C SER A 103 9.32 -22.66 12.49
N LEU A 104 9.69 -21.39 12.27
CA LEU A 104 8.97 -20.26 12.85
C LEU A 104 7.54 -20.19 12.31
N ALA A 105 7.35 -20.36 11.00
CA ALA A 105 6.03 -20.41 10.39
C ALA A 105 5.16 -21.56 10.90
N ALA A 106 5.76 -22.75 11.09
CA ALA A 106 5.07 -23.89 11.69
C ALA A 106 4.69 -23.63 13.16
N ALA A 107 5.58 -22.99 13.93
CA ALA A 107 5.32 -22.67 15.33
C ALA A 107 4.22 -21.60 15.50
N ILE A 108 4.16 -20.60 14.62
CA ILE A 108 3.16 -19.51 14.65
C ILE A 108 1.84 -19.94 13.96
N GLY A 109 1.86 -20.99 13.13
CA GLY A 109 0.70 -21.42 12.34
C GLY A 109 0.35 -20.46 11.20
N LYS A 110 1.36 -19.82 10.59
CA LYS A 110 1.19 -18.89 9.46
C LYS A 110 1.94 -19.37 8.22
N PRO A 111 1.57 -18.95 7.01
CA PRO A 111 2.32 -19.27 5.81
C PRO A 111 3.77 -18.77 5.90
N LYS A 112 4.73 -19.57 5.41
CA LYS A 112 6.15 -19.19 5.34
C LYS A 112 6.37 -17.82 4.70
N SER A 113 5.64 -17.49 3.64
CA SER A 113 5.74 -16.20 2.94
C SER A 113 5.36 -15.01 3.82
N THR A 114 4.34 -15.16 4.66
CA THR A 114 3.92 -14.14 5.62
C THR A 114 4.99 -13.90 6.67
N VAL A 115 5.54 -14.98 7.25
CA VAL A 115 6.59 -14.88 8.27
C VAL A 115 7.91 -14.34 7.68
N HIS A 116 8.27 -14.73 6.47
CA HIS A 116 9.44 -14.18 5.76
C HIS A 116 9.32 -12.67 5.59
N GLU A 117 8.14 -12.20 5.17
CA GLU A 117 7.87 -10.78 5.06
C GLU A 117 7.93 -10.07 6.41
N TRP A 118 7.51 -10.72 7.50
CA TRP A 118 7.62 -10.17 8.84
C TRP A 118 9.08 -9.96 9.25
N ILE A 119 9.91 -10.98 9.08
CA ILE A 119 11.35 -10.88 9.39
C ILE A 119 12.00 -9.75 8.57
N LYS A 120 11.67 -9.63 7.28
CA LYS A 120 12.24 -8.59 6.41
C LYS A 120 12.03 -7.18 6.96
N LYS A 121 10.83 -6.83 7.47
CA LYS A 121 10.63 -5.46 8.00
C LYS A 121 11.19 -5.28 9.41
N GLU A 122 11.29 -6.33 10.22
CA GLU A 122 12.02 -6.24 11.49
C GLU A 122 13.49 -5.91 11.24
N THR A 123 14.14 -6.62 10.31
CA THR A 123 15.50 -6.31 9.87
C THR A 123 15.62 -4.89 9.32
N LEU A 124 14.66 -4.45 8.51
CA LEU A 124 14.64 -3.08 7.99
C LEU A 124 14.55 -2.04 9.12
N ASN A 125 13.72 -2.26 10.13
CA ASN A 125 13.62 -1.36 11.28
C ASN A 125 14.95 -1.30 12.04
N LYS A 126 15.62 -2.45 12.24
CA LYS A 126 16.94 -2.49 12.91
C LYS A 126 18.00 -1.71 12.13
N VAL A 127 18.04 -1.86 10.81
CA VAL A 127 18.96 -1.11 9.93
C VAL A 127 18.65 0.39 9.99
N TRP A 128 17.38 0.76 9.88
CA TRP A 128 16.94 2.15 9.94
C TRP A 128 17.34 2.83 11.25
N LEU A 129 17.10 2.18 12.40
CA LEU A 129 17.51 2.73 13.69
C LEU A 129 19.02 2.91 13.78
N THR A 130 19.80 1.93 13.28
CA THR A 130 21.27 2.06 13.25
C THR A 130 21.69 3.28 12.44
N TYR A 131 21.07 3.47 11.26
CA TYR A 131 21.33 4.61 10.41
C TYR A 131 20.99 5.94 11.12
N GLN A 132 19.84 6.01 11.80
CA GLN A 132 19.50 7.19 12.61
C GLN A 132 20.53 7.48 13.69
N GLN A 133 21.00 6.46 14.44
CA GLN A 133 22.02 6.65 15.47
C GLN A 133 23.35 7.16 14.88
N VAL A 134 23.76 6.60 13.73
CA VAL A 134 24.98 7.02 13.02
C VAL A 134 24.85 8.47 12.55
N LEU A 135 23.72 8.84 11.97
CA LEU A 135 23.47 10.22 11.56
C LEU A 135 23.51 11.19 12.74
N THR A 136 22.92 10.83 13.88
CA THR A 136 23.03 11.64 15.10
C THR A 136 24.49 11.83 15.52
N LYS A 137 25.33 10.79 15.43
CA LYS A 137 26.77 10.91 15.72
C LYS A 137 27.50 11.80 14.72
N VAL A 138 27.21 11.68 13.43
CA VAL A 138 27.78 12.57 12.40
C VAL A 138 27.42 14.03 12.71
N MET A 139 26.20 14.29 13.16
CA MET A 139 25.77 15.63 13.56
C MET A 139 26.49 16.13 14.82
N GLU A 140 26.65 15.29 15.84
CA GLU A 140 27.38 15.62 17.07
C GLU A 140 28.86 15.95 16.81
N HIS A 141 29.46 15.26 15.84
CA HIS A 141 30.87 15.40 15.48
C HIS A 141 31.10 16.29 14.24
N GLU A 142 30.13 17.13 13.88
CA GLU A 142 30.26 18.16 12.83
C GLU A 142 30.73 17.62 11.47
N GLY A 143 30.32 16.40 11.12
CA GLY A 143 30.67 15.74 9.87
C GLY A 143 31.92 14.85 9.93
N ASN A 144 32.59 14.75 11.07
CA ASN A 144 33.72 13.85 11.26
C ASN A 144 33.26 12.39 11.46
N ASN A 145 34.05 11.43 11.00
CA ASN A 145 33.82 9.99 11.14
C ASN A 145 34.49 9.38 12.39
N ASN A 146 35.22 10.17 13.18
CA ASN A 146 35.88 9.71 14.40
C ASN A 146 34.90 9.63 15.58
N TYR A 147 33.94 8.71 15.50
CA TYR A 147 33.03 8.38 16.59
C TYR A 147 32.92 6.87 16.77
N ARG A 148 32.63 6.46 18.02
CA ARG A 148 32.30 5.06 18.29
C ARG A 148 30.91 4.77 17.75
N LEU A 149 30.77 3.67 17.01
CA LEU A 149 29.48 3.23 16.49
C LEU A 149 28.48 3.07 17.64
N PRO A 150 27.36 3.80 17.61
CA PRO A 150 26.37 3.76 18.68
C PRO A 150 25.62 2.41 18.66
N HIS A 151 25.53 1.77 19.82
CA HIS A 151 24.85 0.49 20.00
C HIS A 151 23.70 0.62 20.99
N MET A 152 22.48 0.17 20.64
CA MET A 152 21.29 0.25 21.50
C MET A 152 20.64 -1.10 21.83
N GLY A 153 21.31 -2.23 21.54
CA GLY A 153 20.76 -3.56 21.88
C GLY A 153 19.43 -3.85 21.19
N LYS A 154 19.35 -3.60 19.88
CA LYS A 154 18.11 -3.67 19.09
C LYS A 154 17.39 -5.02 19.22
N ASP A 155 18.13 -6.13 19.31
CA ASP A 155 17.55 -7.47 19.51
C ASP A 155 16.99 -7.69 20.92
N ARG A 156 17.52 -6.99 21.93
CA ARG A 156 16.92 -6.99 23.28
C ARG A 156 15.60 -6.22 23.28
N LEU A 157 15.60 -5.01 22.72
CA LEU A 157 14.40 -4.16 22.65
C LEU A 157 13.29 -4.77 21.77
N ALA A 158 13.65 -5.43 20.67
CA ALA A 158 12.69 -6.13 19.82
C ALA A 158 11.99 -7.28 20.56
N ARG A 159 12.74 -8.01 21.42
CA ARG A 159 12.19 -9.08 22.26
C ARG A 159 11.20 -8.56 23.30
N GLU A 160 11.52 -7.41 23.90
CA GLU A 160 10.65 -6.73 24.88
C GLU A 160 9.48 -5.98 24.22
N VAL A 161 9.31 -6.10 22.89
CA VAL A 161 8.29 -5.39 22.08
C VAL A 161 8.37 -3.86 22.25
N ASN A 162 9.54 -3.36 22.67
CA ASN A 162 9.80 -1.95 22.97
C ASN A 162 10.82 -1.32 22.02
N LEU A 163 11.04 -1.93 20.84
CA LEU A 163 11.90 -1.36 19.81
C LEU A 163 11.16 -0.21 19.11
N PRO A 164 11.68 1.04 19.19
CA PRO A 164 11.04 2.17 18.52
C PRO A 164 11.07 2.02 16.99
N LYS A 165 10.21 2.75 16.29
CA LYS A 165 10.23 2.85 14.82
C LYS A 165 11.05 4.03 14.31
N SER A 166 11.34 4.97 15.20
CA SER A 166 12.14 6.17 14.94
C SER A 166 12.74 6.67 16.25
N LEU A 167 13.95 7.21 16.19
CA LEU A 167 14.59 7.89 17.32
C LEU A 167 14.18 9.37 17.36
N SER A 168 14.01 9.94 18.55
CA SER A 168 13.90 11.39 18.71
C SER A 168 15.30 12.00 18.64
N ILE A 169 15.51 12.89 17.67
CA ILE A 169 16.74 13.65 17.55
C ILE A 169 16.50 15.02 18.16
N ASP A 170 17.46 15.52 18.93
CA ASP A 170 17.40 16.84 19.53
C ASP A 170 17.29 17.94 18.45
N LEU A 171 16.33 18.84 18.62
CA LEU A 171 16.07 19.91 17.68
C LEU A 171 17.23 20.92 17.65
N ASP A 172 17.88 21.15 18.78
CA ASP A 172 19.02 22.06 18.87
C ASP A 172 20.21 21.54 18.07
N LEU A 173 20.43 20.21 18.10
CA LEU A 173 21.44 19.55 17.28
C LEU A 173 21.15 19.70 15.78
N ILE A 174 19.88 19.51 15.38
CA ILE A 174 19.45 19.71 13.98
C ILE A 174 19.68 21.16 13.55
N GLN A 175 19.28 22.13 14.37
CA GLN A 175 19.47 23.55 14.06
C GLN A 175 20.95 23.93 13.97
N LYS A 176 21.79 23.43 14.89
CA LYS A 176 23.25 23.62 14.86
C LYS A 176 23.85 23.09 13.57
N THR A 177 23.51 21.85 13.19
CA THR A 177 24.05 21.23 11.97
C THR A 177 23.58 21.95 10.70
N ALA A 178 22.32 22.39 10.64
CA ALA A 178 21.82 23.17 9.51
C ALA A 178 22.60 24.48 9.31
N ARG A 179 22.93 25.19 10.40
CA ARG A 179 23.77 26.40 10.35
C ARG A 179 25.18 26.09 9.84
N LEU A 180 25.80 25.03 10.35
CA LEU A 180 27.15 24.60 9.96
C LEU A 180 27.22 24.23 8.46
N VAL A 181 26.26 23.43 7.98
CA VAL A 181 26.17 23.03 6.57
C VAL A 181 25.93 24.24 5.67
N GLY A 182 25.07 25.18 6.09
CA GLY A 182 24.84 26.43 5.37
C GLY A 182 26.10 27.29 5.23
N GLN A 183 26.92 27.38 6.27
CA GLN A 183 28.20 28.11 6.26
C GLN A 183 29.24 27.45 5.35
N GLN A 184 29.35 26.11 5.35
CA GLN A 184 30.28 25.39 4.47
C GLN A 184 29.93 25.49 2.99
N ASN A 185 28.64 25.58 2.65
CA ASN A 185 28.20 25.73 1.26
C ASN A 185 28.41 27.15 0.71
N GLY A 186 28.48 28.17 1.58
CA GLY A 186 28.79 29.54 1.18
C GLY A 186 30.24 29.76 0.70
N GLY A 187 31.18 28.90 1.11
CA GLY A 187 32.60 29.00 0.76
C GLY A 187 33.10 28.03 -0.32
N ARG A 188 32.28 27.10 -0.81
CA ARG A 188 32.70 26.08 -1.81
C ARG A 188 32.37 26.45 -3.27
N ASN A 189 31.60 27.51 -3.50
CA ASN A 189 31.16 27.89 -4.85
C ASN A 189 32.18 28.74 -5.65
N GLU A 190 33.34 29.09 -5.09
CA GLU A 190 34.38 29.87 -5.79
C GLU A 190 35.39 29.02 -6.58
N GLY A 191 35.29 27.68 -6.56
CA GLY A 191 36.28 26.77 -7.15
C GLY A 191 35.70 25.60 -7.93
N MET A 192 34.52 25.75 -8.55
CA MET A 192 33.97 24.71 -9.41
C MET A 192 34.76 24.70 -10.73
N VAL A 193 35.68 23.74 -10.87
CA VAL A 193 36.40 23.46 -12.12
C VAL A 193 35.37 23.15 -13.19
N GLU A 194 35.41 23.88 -14.31
CA GLU A 194 34.55 23.64 -15.47
C GLU A 194 34.66 22.17 -15.87
N PHE A 195 33.53 21.47 -15.82
CA PHE A 195 33.40 20.14 -16.39
C PHE A 195 33.51 20.29 -17.91
N ASN A 196 34.70 20.04 -18.46
CA ASN A 196 34.91 19.93 -19.89
C ASN A 196 33.89 18.92 -20.42
N THR A 197 32.95 19.40 -21.23
CA THR A 197 32.05 18.53 -21.97
C THR A 197 32.89 17.95 -23.10
N GLU A 198 33.54 16.82 -22.86
CA GLU A 198 34.24 16.08 -23.92
C GLU A 198 33.25 15.79 -25.04
N GLU A 199 33.61 16.24 -26.24
CA GLU A 199 32.89 16.05 -27.48
C GLU A 199 32.59 14.56 -27.68
N GLY A 200 31.37 14.27 -28.15
CA GLY A 200 30.90 12.91 -28.37
C GLY A 200 31.76 12.18 -29.40
N ASP A 201 32.51 11.19 -28.94
CA ASP A 201 33.13 10.20 -29.82
C ASP A 201 32.03 9.30 -30.41
N ASP A 202 31.70 9.56 -31.67
CA ASP A 202 30.85 8.73 -32.51
C ASP A 202 31.44 7.31 -32.63
N HIS A 203 30.86 6.36 -31.90
CA HIS A 203 31.15 4.94 -32.12
C HIS A 203 30.53 4.47 -33.45
N GLN A 204 31.30 4.57 -34.53
CA GLN A 204 31.03 3.81 -35.74
C GLN A 204 31.24 2.32 -35.45
N SER A 205 30.14 1.56 -35.43
CA SER A 205 30.18 0.11 -35.43
C SER A 205 30.73 -0.37 -36.77
N SER A 206 31.94 -0.92 -36.78
CA SER A 206 32.47 -1.65 -37.93
C SER A 206 31.79 -3.02 -38.02
N GLU A 207 31.15 -3.26 -39.16
CA GLU A 207 30.82 -4.61 -39.62
C GLU A 207 32.12 -5.41 -39.82
N LEU A 208 32.21 -6.56 -39.17
CA LEU A 208 33.13 -7.62 -39.59
C LEU A 208 32.41 -8.97 -39.54
N ASN A 209 32.38 -9.58 -40.72
CA ASN A 209 32.04 -10.96 -41.13
C ASN A 209 32.03 -12.04 -40.04
#